data_AF-A0A1C5SWE4-F1
#
_entry.id   AF-A0A1C5SWE4-F1
#
_cell.length_a   1.000
_cell.length_b   1.000
_cell.length_c   1.000
_cell.angle_alpha   90.00
_cell.angle_beta   90.00
_cell.angle_gamma   90.00
#
_symmetry.space_group_name_H-M   'P 1'
#
loop_
_entity.id
_entity.type
_entity.pdbx_description
1 polymer ?
#
loop_
_entity_poly.entity_id
_entity_poly.type
_entity_poly.pdbx_seq_one_letter_code
_entity_poly.pdbx_strand_id
1 'polypeptide(L)'
;MTKHLEWGWSKKTVDAIEMGIHALKETQWIPISERLPEEEEYILLSFANYTGLDIGRYEKDGENDKFYPGDDEETYAHYGLIVNAWMPLPKPYKEKTE
;
A
#
# COMPACT_ATOMS: atom_id res chain seq x y z
N MET A 1 6.90 13.70 -26.63
CA MET A 1 5.86 12.71 -27.03
C MET A 1 6.31 11.35 -26.55
N THR A 2 5.44 10.58 -25.91
CA THR A 2 5.72 9.19 -25.49
C THR A 2 5.75 8.28 -26.73
N LYS A 3 6.71 7.35 -26.81
CA LYS A 3 6.95 6.46 -27.98
C LYS A 3 5.69 5.70 -28.46
N HIS A 4 4.73 5.46 -27.58
CA HIS A 4 3.49 4.76 -27.90
C HIS A 4 2.59 5.53 -28.88
N LEU A 5 2.62 6.87 -28.87
CA LEU A 5 1.91 7.70 -29.86
C LEU A 5 2.52 7.57 -31.25
N GLU A 6 3.85 7.37 -31.33
CA GLU A 6 4.58 7.14 -32.59
C GLU A 6 4.27 5.77 -33.20
N TRP A 7 3.84 4.80 -32.38
CA TRP A 7 3.38 3.47 -32.81
C TRP A 7 1.88 3.42 -33.16
N GLY A 8 1.25 4.59 -33.32
CA GLY A 8 -0.13 4.70 -33.78
C GLY A 8 -1.18 4.50 -32.69
N TRP A 9 -0.80 4.49 -31.41
CA TRP A 9 -1.78 4.41 -30.33
C TRP A 9 -2.46 5.77 -30.11
N SER A 10 -3.76 5.75 -29.83
CA SER A 10 -4.49 6.97 -29.47
C SER A 10 -4.09 7.43 -28.08
N LYS A 11 -4.15 8.75 -27.82
CA LYS A 11 -3.96 9.30 -26.47
C LYS A 11 -4.89 8.64 -25.45
N LYS A 12 -6.17 8.45 -25.80
CA LYS A 12 -7.15 7.77 -24.95
C LYS A 12 -6.72 6.36 -24.56
N THR A 13 -6.08 5.62 -25.47
CA THR A 13 -5.56 4.27 -25.19
C THR A 13 -4.40 4.32 -24.20
N VAL A 14 -3.47 5.26 -24.37
CA VAL A 14 -2.34 5.45 -23.46
C VAL A 14 -2.85 5.82 -22.06
N ASP A 15 -3.75 6.81 -21.97
CA ASP A 15 -4.32 7.27 -20.70
C ASP A 15 -5.04 6.12 -19.95
N ALA A 16 -5.81 5.29 -20.65
CA ALA A 16 -6.52 4.16 -20.05
C ALA A 16 -5.55 3.08 -19.50
N ILE A 17 -4.45 2.83 -20.21
CA ILE A 17 -3.43 1.86 -19.78
C ILE A 17 -2.65 2.39 -18.59
N GLU A 18 -2.28 3.67 -18.60
CA GLU A 18 -1.63 4.33 -17.46
C GLU A 18 -2.52 4.27 -16.21
N MET A 19 -3.83 4.53 -16.35
CA MET A 19 -4.79 4.37 -15.27
C MET A 19 -4.84 2.93 -14.74
N GLY A 20 -4.85 1.93 -15.63
CA GLY A 20 -4.87 0.52 -15.24
C GLY A 20 -3.60 0.09 -14.50
N ILE A 21 -2.42 0.52 -14.99
CA ILE A 21 -1.14 0.26 -14.33
C ILE A 21 -1.09 0.92 -12.95
N HIS A 22 -1.56 2.16 -12.85
CA HIS A 22 -1.59 2.89 -11.59
C HIS A 22 -2.48 2.19 -10.56
N ALA A 23 -3.70 1.81 -10.94
CA ALA A 23 -4.61 1.07 -10.07
C ALA A 23 -4.02 -0.28 -9.63
N LEU A 24 -3.31 -0.98 -10.51
CA LEU A 24 -2.65 -2.24 -10.16
C LEU A 24 -1.52 -2.02 -9.14
N LYS A 25 -0.72 -0.96 -9.31
CA LYS A 25 0.35 -0.62 -8.37
C LYS A 25 -0.18 -0.21 -6.99
N GLU A 26 -1.29 0.53 -6.93
CA GLU A 26 -1.91 0.95 -5.67
C GLU A 26 -2.57 -0.22 -4.90
N THR A 27 -2.88 -1.34 -5.57
CA THR A 27 -3.59 -2.48 -4.96
C THR A 27 -2.72 -3.71 -4.74
N GLN A 28 -1.42 -3.62 -5.03
CA GLN A 28 -0.49 -4.72 -4.87
C GLN A 28 0.13 -4.72 -3.47
N TRP A 29 0.25 -5.91 -2.87
CA TRP A 29 1.05 -6.12 -1.67
C TRP A 29 2.53 -5.88 -1.94
N ILE A 30 3.15 -5.08 -1.10
CA ILE A 30 4.57 -4.74 -1.13
C ILE A 30 5.24 -5.45 0.04
N PRO A 31 6.13 -6.43 -0.21
CA PRO A 31 6.90 -7.06 0.85
C PRO A 31 7.74 -6.03 1.60
N ILE A 32 7.80 -6.10 2.93
CA ILE A 32 8.62 -5.18 3.72
C ILE A 32 10.12 -5.29 3.40
N SER A 33 10.55 -6.45 2.87
CA SER A 33 11.92 -6.68 2.39
C SER A 33 12.24 -5.98 1.07
N GLU A 34 11.22 -5.60 0.30
CA GLU A 34 11.38 -4.85 -0.95
C GLU A 34 11.39 -3.36 -0.68
N ARG A 35 10.40 -2.87 0.08
CA ARG A 35 10.25 -1.46 0.42
C ARG A 35 9.44 -1.30 1.70
N LEU A 36 9.89 -0.45 2.60
CA LEU A 36 9.14 -0.06 3.79
C LEU A 36 8.07 1.00 3.45
N PRO A 37 6.99 1.11 4.24
CA PRO A 37 6.02 2.19 4.09
C PRO A 37 6.64 3.56 4.39
N GLU A 38 5.95 4.60 3.95
CA GLU A 38 6.23 5.95 4.45
C GLU A 38 5.75 6.06 5.90
N GLU A 39 6.43 6.87 6.70
CA GLU A 39 5.99 7.18 8.07
C GLU A 39 4.72 8.04 8.05
N GLU A 40 4.00 8.09 9.17
CA GLU A 40 2.78 8.90 9.37
C GLU A 40 1.55 8.52 8.52
N GLU A 41 1.63 7.48 7.68
CA GLU A 41 0.49 6.97 6.91
C GLU A 41 -0.13 5.70 7.51
N TYR A 42 -1.46 5.66 7.46
CA TYR A 42 -2.18 4.41 7.70
C TYR A 42 -2.12 3.48 6.49
N ILE A 43 -1.78 2.23 6.76
CA ILE A 43 -1.57 1.19 5.76
C ILE A 43 -2.34 -0.07 6.14
N LEU A 44 -2.64 -0.91 5.14
CA LEU A 44 -3.13 -2.25 5.37
C LEU A 44 -1.94 -3.20 5.50
N LEU A 45 -1.94 -4.04 6.53
CA LEU A 45 -0.86 -4.95 6.86
C LEU A 45 -1.27 -6.41 6.68
N SER A 46 -0.30 -7.21 6.22
CA SER A 46 -0.35 -8.66 6.19
C SER A 46 0.70 -9.24 7.13
N PHE A 47 0.44 -10.46 7.60
CA PHE A 47 1.27 -11.14 8.59
C PHE A 47 1.70 -12.52 8.09
N ALA A 48 2.96 -12.90 8.34
CA ALA A 48 3.48 -14.21 7.96
C ALA A 48 2.86 -15.36 8.77
N ASN A 49 2.40 -15.08 9.99
CA ASN A 49 1.94 -16.07 10.95
C ASN A 49 0.45 -15.93 11.32
N TYR A 50 -0.29 -15.04 10.67
CA TYR A 50 -1.71 -14.80 10.91
C TYR A 50 -2.44 -14.46 9.62
N THR A 51 -3.65 -15.00 9.44
CA THR A 51 -4.41 -14.85 8.19
C THR A 51 -5.28 -13.60 8.16
N GLY A 52 -5.54 -12.98 9.32
CA GLY A 52 -6.25 -11.71 9.36
C GLY A 52 -5.39 -10.57 8.81
N LEU A 53 -6.06 -9.51 8.37
CA LEU A 53 -5.43 -8.25 7.99
C LEU A 53 -5.78 -7.21 9.04
N ASP A 54 -4.95 -6.19 9.16
CA ASP A 54 -5.20 -5.09 10.08
C ASP A 54 -4.69 -3.76 9.53
N ILE A 55 -5.25 -2.67 10.02
CA ILE A 55 -4.82 -1.31 9.69
C ILE A 55 -3.78 -0.88 10.72
N GLY A 56 -2.64 -0.38 10.26
CA GLY A 56 -1.57 0.06 11.14
C GLY A 56 -0.76 1.21 10.56
N ARG A 57 0.30 1.55 11.28
CA ARG A 57 1.30 2.53 10.87
C ARG A 57 2.70 1.95 11.01
N TYR A 58 3.61 2.49 10.21
CA TYR A 58 5.04 2.23 10.31
C TYR A 58 5.73 3.47 10.87
N GLU A 59 6.68 3.24 11.78
CA GLU A 59 7.51 4.30 12.36
C GLU A 59 8.97 3.85 12.40
N LYS A 60 9.88 4.78 12.08
CA LYS A 60 11.32 4.56 12.21
C LYS A 60 11.77 5.02 13.59
N ASP A 61 11.89 4.09 14.54
CA ASP A 61 12.42 4.39 15.87
C ASP A 61 13.94 4.20 15.90
N GLY A 62 14.64 5.23 15.43
CA GLY A 62 16.09 5.22 15.26
C GLY A 62 16.51 4.22 14.18
N GLU A 63 17.17 3.13 14.60
CA GLU A 63 17.60 2.05 13.69
C GLU A 63 16.53 0.97 13.51
N ASN A 64 15.46 0.97 14.32
CA ASN A 64 14.48 -0.11 14.34
C ASN A 64 13.22 0.25 13.54
N ASP A 65 12.75 -0.70 12.75
CA ASP A 65 11.49 -0.61 12.02
C ASP A 65 10.36 -1.16 12.89
N LYS A 66 9.38 -0.32 13.23
CA LYS A 66 8.26 -0.72 14.09
C LYS A 66 6.93 -0.57 13.37
N PHE A 67 6.01 -1.49 13.66
CA PHE A 67 4.65 -1.48 13.15
C PHE A 67 3.66 -1.51 14.31
N TYR A 68 2.67 -0.63 14.27
CA TYR A 68 1.68 -0.44 15.32
C TYR A 68 0.26 -0.66 14.78
N PRO A 69 -0.63 -1.37 15.51
CA PRO A 69 -2.05 -1.44 15.18
C PRO A 69 -2.74 -0.09 15.38
N GLY A 70 -3.33 0.48 14.34
CA GLY A 70 -4.02 1.77 14.42
C GLY A 70 -3.21 2.83 15.19
N ASP A 71 -3.80 3.30 16.29
CA ASP A 71 -3.22 4.30 17.20
C ASP A 71 -2.55 3.71 18.45
N ASP A 72 -2.39 2.39 18.55
CA ASP A 72 -1.82 1.71 19.72
C ASP A 72 -0.36 2.12 19.97
N GLU A 73 0.03 2.09 21.25
CA GLU A 73 1.40 2.30 21.74
C GLU A 73 2.23 1.01 21.67
N GLU A 74 1.58 -0.16 21.64
CA GLU A 74 2.25 -1.45 21.54
C GLU A 74 2.37 -1.92 20.08
N THR A 75 3.51 -2.52 19.75
CA THR A 75 3.79 -2.99 18.38
C THR A 75 3.09 -4.32 18.07
N TYR A 76 2.90 -4.64 16.80
CA TYR A 76 2.46 -5.99 16.39
C TYR A 76 3.39 -7.10 16.93
N ALA A 77 4.69 -6.82 17.04
CA ALA A 77 5.66 -7.77 17.59
C ALA A 77 5.41 -8.07 19.09
N HIS A 78 4.91 -7.10 19.87
CA HIS A 78 4.46 -7.31 21.26
C HIS A 78 3.39 -8.41 21.31
N TYR A 79 2.44 -8.38 20.37
CA TYR A 79 1.36 -9.36 20.24
C TYR A 79 1.80 -10.66 19.53
N GLY A 80 3.08 -10.82 19.21
CA GLY A 80 3.61 -11.99 18.52
C GLY A 80 3.25 -12.08 17.04
N LEU A 81 2.83 -10.98 16.41
CA LEU A 81 2.49 -10.91 14.99
C LEU A 81 3.70 -10.45 14.16
N ILE A 82 3.94 -11.12 13.03
CA ILE A 82 5.09 -10.87 12.15
C ILE A 82 4.59 -10.23 10.86
N VAL A 83 4.74 -8.91 10.75
CA VAL A 83 4.42 -8.18 9.51
C VAL A 83 5.32 -8.67 8.37
N ASN A 84 4.75 -8.97 7.19
CA ASN A 84 5.51 -9.42 6.02
C ASN A 84 5.27 -8.58 4.76
N ALA A 85 4.13 -7.92 4.65
CA ALA A 85 3.78 -7.08 3.52
C ALA A 85 2.79 -5.99 3.92
N TRP A 86 2.73 -4.95 3.11
CA TRP A 86 1.82 -3.83 3.28
C TRP A 86 1.26 -3.34 1.94
N MET A 87 0.20 -2.54 1.99
CA MET A 87 -0.27 -1.76 0.86
C MET A 87 -0.92 -0.46 1.37
N PRO A 88 -0.96 0.62 0.56
CA PRO A 88 -1.72 1.82 0.92
C PRO A 88 -3.21 1.49 1.09
N LEU A 89 -3.89 2.26 1.93
CA LEU A 89 -5.34 2.11 2.07
C LEU A 89 -6.07 2.50 0.77
N PRO A 90 -7.18 1.81 0.43
CA PRO A 90 -8.03 2.23 -0.66
C PRO A 90 -8.62 3.62 -0.35
N LYS A 91 -8.86 4.40 -1.40
CA LYS A 91 -9.56 5.68 -1.25
C LYS A 91 -10.93 5.44 -0.59
N PRO A 92 -11.37 6.29 0.35
CA PRO A 92 -12.67 6.16 0.97
C PRO A 92 -13.78 6.03 -0.07
N TYR A 93 -14.72 5.11 0.17
CA TYR A 93 -15.90 4.99 -0.68
C TYR A 93 -16.66 6.31 -0.71
N LYS A 94 -16.98 6.79 -1.92
CA LYS A 94 -17.84 7.94 -2.14
C LYS A 94 -19.07 7.45 -2.89
N GLU A 95 -20.20 7.46 -2.20
CA GLU A 95 -21.49 7.20 -2.83
C GLU A 95 -21.70 8.23 -3.95
N LYS A 96 -22.17 7.76 -5.11
CA LYS A 96 -22.62 8.67 -6.17
C LYS A 96 -24.06 9.06 -5.84
N THR A 97 -24.25 10.22 -5.24
CA THR A 97 -25.57 10.83 -5.15
C THR A 97 -25.94 11.32 -6.55
N GLU A 98 -27.11 10.91 -7.05
CA GLU A 98 -27.69 11.38 -8.33
C GLU A 98 -28.13 12.85 -8.26
#